data_AF-A0A2M8CU51-F1
#
_entry.id   AF-A0A2M8CU51-F1
#
_cell.length_a   1.000
_cell.length_b   1.000
_cell.length_c   1.000
_cell.angle_alpha   90.00
_cell.angle_beta   90.00
_cell.angle_gamma   90.00
#
_symmetry.space_group_name_H-M   'P 1'
#
loop_
_entity.id
_entity.type
_entity.pdbx_description
1 polymer ?
#
loop_
_entity_poly.entity_id
_entity_poly.type
_entity_poly.pdbx_seq_one_letter_code
_entity_poly.pdbx_strand_id
1 'polypeptide(L)'
;MQNQKYVSLDTLSSTADFLHRLRQFVHAEADAQWQALDRQWSRPLGERVAKGWTIEGLKVVSFDKNIVRLVCDSNHSRFREGDLVVLHRNGPQDPNALHFDLYYDGETELEASLIKGNFYFMTEKPDGWILDQDWFDSSPFYLSALDTIADSQLGRTTILPLLQGALTPRVDFARYERARERLRVSRTRLNES
;
A
#
# COMPACT_ATOMS: atom_id res chain seq x y z
N MET A 1 -37.20 36.81 -18.06
CA MET A 1 -36.80 37.08 -16.66
C MET A 1 -37.32 35.91 -15.83
N GLN A 2 -36.54 34.83 -15.71
CA GLN A 2 -35.66 34.54 -14.57
C GLN A 2 -36.39 34.64 -13.23
N ASN A 3 -36.57 33.50 -12.57
CA ASN A 3 -36.09 33.41 -11.20
C ASN A 3 -35.48 32.04 -10.88
N GLN A 4 -34.31 32.13 -10.29
CA GLN A 4 -33.29 31.12 -10.04
C GLN A 4 -33.80 29.99 -9.13
N LYS A 5 -33.43 28.75 -9.47
CA LYS A 5 -33.35 27.66 -8.49
C LYS A 5 -32.29 28.04 -7.45
N TYR A 6 -32.69 28.18 -6.19
CA TYR A 6 -31.75 28.08 -5.08
C TYR A 6 -31.35 26.61 -4.96
N VAL A 7 -30.13 26.31 -5.42
CA VAL A 7 -29.43 25.08 -5.03
C VAL A 7 -29.08 25.27 -3.55
N SER A 8 -29.66 24.43 -2.70
CA SER A 8 -29.36 24.39 -1.27
C SER A 8 -27.86 24.23 -1.08
N LEU A 9 -27.26 25.15 -0.32
CA LEU A 9 -25.90 24.99 0.20
C LEU A 9 -25.88 23.71 1.03
N ASP A 10 -25.15 22.71 0.55
CA ASP A 10 -24.70 21.60 1.38
C ASP A 10 -24.12 22.17 2.67
N THR A 11 -24.72 21.81 3.79
CA THR A 11 -24.26 22.11 5.14
C THR A 11 -22.76 21.82 5.22
N LEU A 12 -21.96 22.86 5.50
CA LEU A 12 -20.56 22.71 5.87
C LEU A 12 -20.48 21.73 7.04
N SER A 13 -20.15 20.48 6.72
CA SER A 13 -19.86 19.45 7.70
C SER A 13 -18.80 19.99 8.65
N SER A 14 -19.03 19.88 9.96
CA SER A 14 -18.02 20.28 10.93
C SER A 14 -16.71 19.51 10.68
N THR A 15 -15.58 20.09 11.09
CA THR A 15 -14.28 19.40 11.00
C THR A 15 -14.30 18.06 11.74
N ALA A 16 -15.04 17.97 12.85
CA ALA A 16 -15.24 16.73 13.60
C ALA A 16 -15.98 15.67 12.77
N ASP A 17 -17.09 16.05 12.11
CA ASP A 17 -17.84 15.13 11.24
C ASP A 17 -17.01 14.70 10.03
N PHE A 18 -16.20 15.59 9.46
CA PHE A 18 -15.31 15.27 8.35
C PHE A 18 -14.24 14.25 8.76
N LEU A 19 -13.56 14.47 9.89
CA LEU A 19 -12.60 13.52 10.45
C LEU A 19 -13.25 12.18 10.78
N HIS A 20 -14.47 12.19 11.32
CA HIS A 20 -15.22 10.97 11.59
C HIS A 20 -15.46 10.16 10.31
N ARG A 21 -15.93 10.81 9.23
CA ARG A 21 -16.12 10.15 7.93
C ARG A 21 -14.82 9.62 7.33
N LEU A 22 -13.71 10.34 7.47
CA LEU A 22 -12.40 9.87 7.01
C LEU A 22 -11.94 8.61 7.77
N ARG A 23 -12.13 8.55 9.09
CA ARG A 23 -11.83 7.35 9.88
C ARG A 23 -12.71 6.17 9.45
N GLN A 24 -14.02 6.39 9.27
CA GLN A 24 -14.93 5.37 8.78
C GLN A 24 -14.51 4.86 7.40
N PHE A 25 -14.10 5.75 6.50
CA PHE A 25 -13.60 5.39 5.19
C PHE A 25 -12.35 4.50 5.28
N VAL A 26 -11.37 4.87 6.12
CA VAL A 26 -10.16 4.06 6.33
C VAL A 26 -10.49 2.65 6.82
N HIS A 27 -11.39 2.52 7.80
CA HIS A 27 -11.82 1.21 8.29
C HIS A 27 -12.56 0.41 7.22
N ALA A 28 -13.50 1.03 6.50
CA ALA A 28 -14.27 0.35 5.47
C ALA A 28 -13.38 -0.17 4.33
N GLU A 29 -12.38 0.59 3.91
CA GLU A 29 -11.42 0.15 2.89
C GLU A 29 -10.55 -1.01 3.37
N ALA A 30 -10.04 -0.95 4.61
CA ALA A 30 -9.26 -2.03 5.20
C ALA A 30 -10.08 -3.33 5.30
N ASP A 31 -11.32 -3.24 5.79
CA ASP A 31 -12.24 -4.37 5.88
C ASP A 31 -12.57 -4.94 4.49
N ALA A 32 -12.81 -4.08 3.50
CA ALA A 32 -13.10 -4.52 2.14
C ALA A 32 -11.91 -5.24 1.49
N GLN A 33 -10.69 -4.75 1.69
CA GLN A 33 -9.46 -5.41 1.24
C GLN A 33 -9.27 -6.77 1.91
N TRP A 34 -9.42 -6.83 3.24
CA TRP A 34 -9.33 -8.08 3.98
C TRP A 34 -10.36 -9.11 3.50
N GLN A 35 -11.63 -8.71 3.37
CA GLN A 35 -12.69 -9.59 2.89
C GLN A 35 -12.48 -10.05 1.45
N ALA A 36 -11.87 -9.22 0.59
CA ALA A 36 -11.51 -9.64 -0.76
C ALA A 36 -10.42 -10.72 -0.73
N LEU A 37 -9.39 -10.54 0.10
CA LEU A 37 -8.29 -11.49 0.24
C LEU A 37 -8.75 -12.82 0.87
N ASP A 38 -9.55 -12.77 1.93
CA ASP A 38 -10.11 -13.96 2.58
C ASP A 38 -11.01 -14.77 1.62
N ARG A 39 -11.80 -14.08 0.78
CA ARG A 39 -12.56 -14.72 -0.30
C ARG A 39 -11.69 -15.33 -1.39
N GLN A 40 -10.48 -14.82 -1.60
CA GLN A 40 -9.50 -15.40 -2.51
C GLN A 40 -8.84 -16.63 -1.88
N TRP A 41 -8.40 -16.54 -0.63
CA TRP A 41 -7.75 -17.64 0.10
C TRP A 41 -8.67 -18.82 0.37
N SER A 42 -9.97 -18.60 0.53
CA SER A 42 -10.98 -19.66 0.70
C SER A 42 -11.27 -20.46 -0.58
N ARG A 43 -10.73 -20.06 -1.75
CA ARG A 43 -10.89 -20.80 -3.00
C ARG A 43 -9.99 -22.03 -3.03
N PRO A 44 -10.40 -23.13 -3.72
CA PRO A 44 -9.55 -24.28 -3.94
C PRO A 44 -8.21 -23.89 -4.59
N LEU A 45 -7.12 -24.56 -4.20
CA LEU A 45 -5.77 -24.26 -4.70
C LEU A 45 -5.70 -24.15 -6.22
N GLY A 46 -6.22 -25.12 -6.95
CA GLY A 46 -6.21 -25.11 -8.42
C GLY A 46 -6.96 -23.91 -9.04
N GLU A 47 -8.01 -23.40 -8.41
CA GLU A 47 -8.70 -22.19 -8.87
C GLU A 47 -7.81 -20.95 -8.68
N ARG A 48 -7.11 -20.87 -7.54
CA ARG A 48 -6.23 -19.74 -7.24
C ARG A 48 -5.01 -19.73 -8.17
N VAL A 49 -4.41 -20.89 -8.43
CA VAL A 49 -3.33 -21.06 -9.42
C VAL A 49 -3.80 -20.65 -10.82
N ALA A 50 -4.97 -21.14 -11.28
CA ALA A 50 -5.50 -20.80 -12.60
C ALA A 50 -5.81 -19.30 -12.78
N LYS A 51 -6.13 -18.59 -11.70
CA LYS A 51 -6.35 -17.13 -11.71
C LYS A 51 -5.06 -16.32 -11.54
N GLY A 52 -3.92 -17.00 -11.34
CA GLY A 52 -2.62 -16.38 -11.11
C GLY A 52 -2.51 -15.70 -9.74
N TRP A 53 -3.26 -16.15 -8.75
CA TRP A 53 -3.24 -15.65 -7.36
C TRP A 53 -2.27 -16.39 -6.46
N THR A 54 -1.75 -17.53 -6.93
CA THR A 54 -0.97 -18.48 -6.14
C THR A 54 0.05 -19.17 -7.03
N ILE A 55 1.19 -19.52 -6.44
CA ILE A 55 2.15 -20.48 -7.00
C ILE A 55 2.18 -21.70 -6.07
N GLU A 56 2.10 -22.90 -6.62
CA GLU A 56 2.17 -24.15 -5.86
C GLU A 56 3.46 -24.92 -6.13
N GLY A 57 3.77 -25.89 -5.27
CA GLY A 57 4.89 -26.81 -5.47
C GLY A 57 6.27 -26.17 -5.36
N LEU A 58 6.37 -25.03 -4.69
CA LEU A 58 7.63 -24.31 -4.49
C LEU A 58 8.60 -25.12 -3.65
N LYS A 59 9.88 -25.00 -4.01
CA LYS A 59 11.02 -25.58 -3.31
C LYS A 59 11.97 -24.50 -2.86
N VAL A 60 12.44 -24.63 -1.63
CA VAL A 60 13.42 -23.74 -1.01
C VAL A 60 14.81 -24.21 -1.38
N VAL A 61 15.55 -23.40 -2.13
CA VAL A 61 16.92 -23.72 -2.57
C VAL A 61 17.93 -23.22 -1.55
N SER A 62 17.75 -22.00 -1.05
CA SER A 62 18.65 -21.39 -0.09
C SER A 62 17.96 -20.28 0.71
N PHE A 63 18.50 -20.00 1.89
CA PHE A 63 18.15 -18.83 2.68
C PHE A 63 19.44 -18.20 3.22
N ASP A 64 19.75 -16.98 2.81
CA ASP A 64 20.90 -16.22 3.29
C ASP A 64 20.52 -14.74 3.44
N LYS A 65 21.08 -14.07 4.45
CA LYS A 65 20.84 -12.63 4.71
C LYS A 65 19.37 -12.22 4.63
N ASN A 66 18.49 -13.06 5.17
CA ASN A 66 17.04 -12.85 5.20
C ASN A 66 16.32 -12.96 3.83
N ILE A 67 17.03 -13.37 2.78
CA ILE A 67 16.49 -13.60 1.44
C ILE A 67 16.36 -15.10 1.21
N VAL A 68 15.16 -15.53 0.84
CA VAL A 68 14.90 -16.90 0.38
C VAL A 68 14.98 -16.95 -1.14
N ARG A 69 15.61 -18.00 -1.66
CA ARG A 69 15.53 -18.35 -3.08
C ARG A 69 14.63 -19.57 -3.24
N LEU A 70 13.59 -19.40 -4.04
CA LEU A 70 12.58 -20.41 -4.31
C LEU A 70 12.61 -20.80 -5.79
N VAL A 71 12.28 -22.05 -6.08
CA VAL A 71 12.09 -22.53 -7.45
C VAL A 71 10.77 -23.27 -7.59
N CYS A 72 10.16 -23.18 -8.77
CA CYS A 72 8.95 -23.91 -9.13
C CYS A 72 9.05 -24.43 -10.57
N ASP A 73 8.26 -25.45 -10.89
CA ASP A 73 8.25 -26.04 -12.24
C ASP A 73 7.57 -25.11 -13.26
N SER A 74 6.57 -24.35 -12.82
CA SER A 74 5.84 -23.38 -13.65
C SER A 74 5.26 -22.26 -12.80
N ASN A 75 5.34 -21.03 -13.31
CA ASN A 75 4.73 -19.86 -12.69
C ASN A 75 3.76 -19.19 -13.66
N HIS A 76 2.48 -19.21 -13.29
CA HIS A 76 1.40 -18.49 -13.99
C HIS A 76 0.80 -17.39 -13.11
N SER A 77 1.51 -17.02 -12.05
CA SER A 77 1.06 -15.98 -11.14
C SER A 77 1.10 -14.61 -11.80
N ARG A 78 0.37 -13.69 -11.18
CA ARG A 78 0.36 -12.28 -11.53
C ARG A 78 1.28 -11.46 -10.64
N PHE A 79 2.10 -12.12 -9.81
CA PHE A 79 2.99 -11.46 -8.86
C PHE A 79 4.02 -10.59 -9.58
N ARG A 80 4.44 -9.53 -8.92
CA ARG A 80 5.46 -8.59 -9.39
C ARG A 80 6.41 -8.26 -8.25
N GLU A 81 7.60 -7.79 -8.60
CA GLU A 81 8.55 -7.25 -7.64
C GLU A 81 7.88 -6.15 -6.79
N GLY A 82 8.04 -6.24 -5.47
CA GLY A 82 7.38 -5.41 -4.47
C GLY A 82 6.04 -5.94 -3.96
N ASP A 83 5.53 -7.05 -4.51
CA ASP A 83 4.33 -7.69 -3.97
C ASP A 83 4.62 -8.38 -2.64
N LEU A 84 3.68 -8.24 -1.71
CA LEU A 84 3.68 -9.00 -0.48
C LEU A 84 3.09 -10.38 -0.73
N VAL A 85 3.79 -11.39 -0.24
CA VAL A 85 3.45 -12.79 -0.46
C VAL A 85 3.62 -13.61 0.81
N VAL A 86 2.82 -14.66 0.94
CA VAL A 86 2.81 -15.54 2.12
C VAL A 86 3.07 -16.98 1.70
N LEU A 87 4.15 -17.53 2.24
CA LEU A 87 4.59 -18.90 2.04
C LEU A 87 4.01 -19.79 3.14
N HIS A 88 3.27 -20.83 2.76
CA HIS A 88 2.63 -21.73 3.71
C HIS A 88 2.44 -23.14 3.14
N ARG A 89 1.95 -24.04 3.98
CA ARG A 89 1.59 -25.42 3.60
C ARG A 89 0.15 -25.81 3.93
N ASN A 90 -0.47 -25.18 4.93
CA ASN A 90 -1.83 -25.51 5.38
C ASN A 90 -2.82 -24.34 5.25
N GLY A 91 -2.40 -23.25 4.61
CA GLY A 91 -3.22 -22.04 4.43
C GLY A 91 -2.45 -20.77 4.79
N PRO A 92 -2.77 -19.62 4.17
CA PRO A 92 -2.16 -18.32 4.47
C PRO A 92 -2.35 -17.84 5.91
N GLN A 93 -3.39 -18.31 6.60
CA GLN A 93 -3.69 -17.97 7.99
C GLN A 93 -3.02 -18.92 9.01
N ASP A 94 -2.22 -19.89 8.56
CA ASP A 94 -1.48 -20.78 9.46
C ASP A 94 -0.51 -19.94 10.33
N PRO A 95 -0.46 -20.15 11.66
CA PRO A 95 0.49 -19.44 12.52
C PRO A 95 1.97 -19.59 12.13
N ASN A 96 2.30 -20.64 11.39
CA ASN A 96 3.64 -20.93 10.88
C ASN A 96 3.86 -20.43 9.45
N ALA A 97 2.89 -19.74 8.84
CA ALA A 97 3.07 -19.09 7.56
C ALA A 97 4.16 -18.01 7.65
N LEU A 98 4.90 -17.85 6.56
CA LEU A 98 6.01 -16.91 6.46
C LEU A 98 5.65 -15.82 5.46
N HIS A 99 5.79 -14.57 5.85
CA HIS A 99 5.43 -13.40 5.05
C HIS A 99 6.68 -12.78 4.46
N PHE A 100 6.64 -12.47 3.17
CA PHE A 100 7.79 -11.96 2.41
C PHE A 100 7.42 -10.75 1.55
N ASP A 101 8.45 -9.96 1.25
CA ASP A 101 8.47 -8.97 0.17
C ASP A 101 9.16 -9.61 -1.04
N LEU A 102 8.49 -9.71 -2.19
CA LEU A 102 9.04 -10.33 -3.39
C LEU A 102 10.02 -9.36 -4.08
N TYR A 103 11.30 -9.73 -4.16
CA TYR A 103 12.33 -8.88 -4.78
C TYR A 103 12.61 -9.20 -6.25
N TYR A 104 12.45 -10.45 -6.65
CA TYR A 104 12.77 -10.90 -7.99
C TYR A 104 11.78 -11.97 -8.45
N ASP A 105 11.26 -11.81 -9.66
CA ASP A 105 10.46 -12.80 -10.38
C ASP A 105 11.14 -13.15 -11.71
N GLY A 106 11.85 -14.28 -11.73
CA GLY A 106 12.54 -14.84 -12.89
C GLY A 106 11.74 -15.96 -13.56
N GLU A 107 10.41 -15.87 -13.55
CA GLU A 107 9.48 -16.91 -14.01
C GLU A 107 9.54 -18.16 -13.12
N THR A 108 10.56 -19.01 -13.23
CA THR A 108 10.69 -20.25 -12.43
C THR A 108 11.51 -20.10 -11.16
N GLU A 109 12.19 -18.97 -11.01
CA GLU A 109 13.00 -18.63 -9.84
C GLU A 109 12.48 -17.36 -9.18
N LEU A 110 12.35 -17.38 -7.86
CA LEU A 110 11.89 -16.23 -7.08
C LEU A 110 12.89 -15.93 -5.97
N GLU A 111 13.13 -14.65 -5.71
CA GLU A 111 13.82 -14.21 -4.50
C GLU A 111 12.91 -13.29 -3.69
N ALA A 112 12.81 -13.55 -2.38
CA ALA A 112 11.94 -12.79 -1.50
C ALA A 112 12.60 -12.58 -0.14
N SER A 113 12.37 -11.43 0.50
CA SER A 113 12.90 -11.13 1.83
C SER A 113 11.87 -11.35 2.91
N LEU A 114 12.27 -12.06 3.97
CA LEU A 114 11.38 -12.42 5.06
C LEU A 114 11.01 -11.18 5.89
N ILE A 115 9.72 -10.88 5.96
CA ILE A 115 9.17 -9.79 6.80
C ILE A 115 8.81 -10.33 8.18
N LYS A 116 8.17 -11.51 8.22
CA LYS A 116 7.62 -12.09 9.45
C LYS A 116 7.51 -13.61 9.32
N GLY A 117 7.86 -14.32 10.39
CA GLY A 117 7.73 -15.78 10.47
C GLY A 117 9.03 -16.43 10.93
N ASN A 118 8.99 -17.75 11.14
CA ASN A 118 10.16 -18.52 11.55
C ASN A 118 10.75 -19.27 10.36
N PHE A 119 11.87 -18.78 9.85
CA PHE A 119 12.60 -19.36 8.72
C PHE A 119 12.99 -20.84 8.92
N TYR A 120 13.05 -21.32 10.16
CA TYR A 120 13.38 -22.72 10.44
C TYR A 120 12.44 -23.69 9.72
N PHE A 121 11.14 -23.34 9.60
CA PHE A 121 10.14 -24.22 8.97
C PHE A 121 10.46 -24.54 7.51
N MET A 122 10.95 -23.55 6.76
CA MET A 122 11.34 -23.73 5.35
C MET A 122 12.68 -24.44 5.20
N THR A 123 13.59 -24.30 6.17
CA THR A 123 14.86 -25.06 6.16
C THR A 123 14.70 -26.53 6.56
N GLU A 124 13.75 -26.82 7.45
CA GLU A 124 13.46 -28.20 7.89
C GLU A 124 12.74 -28.98 6.79
N LYS A 125 11.83 -28.33 6.06
CA LYS A 125 11.05 -28.94 4.98
C LYS A 125 11.12 -28.05 3.74
N PRO A 126 12.05 -28.29 2.81
CA PRO A 126 12.26 -27.39 1.68
C PRO A 126 11.19 -27.50 0.59
N ASP A 127 10.44 -28.60 0.52
CA ASP A 127 9.48 -28.86 -0.57
C ASP A 127 8.02 -28.68 -0.18
N GLY A 128 7.19 -28.48 -1.21
CA GLY A 128 5.73 -28.52 -1.11
C GLY A 128 5.12 -27.24 -0.55
N TRP A 129 5.79 -26.10 -0.78
CA TRP A 129 5.30 -24.80 -0.37
C TRP A 129 4.32 -24.23 -1.38
N ILE A 130 3.41 -23.42 -0.86
CA ILE A 130 2.45 -22.64 -1.63
C ILE A 130 2.72 -21.18 -1.30
N LEU A 131 2.77 -20.33 -2.33
CA LEU A 131 2.94 -18.90 -2.21
C LEU A 131 1.67 -18.21 -2.67
N ASP A 132 1.02 -17.52 -1.75
CA ASP A 132 -0.17 -16.72 -2.01
C ASP A 132 0.12 -15.23 -1.92
N GLN A 133 -0.76 -14.41 -2.50
CA GLN A 133 -0.77 -12.99 -2.22
C GLN A 133 -1.00 -12.76 -0.72
N ASP A 134 -0.23 -11.84 -0.15
CA ASP A 134 -0.38 -11.35 1.21
C ASP A 134 -0.91 -9.91 1.22
N TRP A 135 -1.25 -9.41 2.40
CA TRP A 135 -1.74 -8.05 2.59
C TRP A 135 -1.07 -7.35 3.76
N PHE A 136 -0.86 -6.06 3.57
CA PHE A 136 -0.40 -5.15 4.60
C PHE A 136 -1.53 -4.21 5.02
N ASP A 137 -1.96 -4.34 6.28
CA ASP A 137 -2.90 -3.41 6.87
C ASP A 137 -2.22 -2.07 7.18
N SER A 138 -2.43 -1.12 6.27
CA SER A 138 -1.96 0.27 6.42
C SER A 138 -2.94 1.15 7.20
N SER A 139 -4.10 0.63 7.62
CA SER A 139 -5.10 1.43 8.34
C SER A 139 -4.57 2.09 9.62
N PRO A 140 -3.71 1.46 10.44
CA PRO A 140 -3.19 2.11 11.65
C PRO A 140 -2.36 3.36 11.34
N PHE A 141 -1.61 3.33 10.23
CA PHE A 141 -0.82 4.47 9.78
C PHE A 141 -1.72 5.65 9.40
N TYR A 142 -2.77 5.41 8.62
CA TYR A 142 -3.71 6.46 8.22
C TYR A 142 -4.51 7.01 9.40
N LEU A 143 -4.96 6.16 10.31
CA LEU A 143 -5.69 6.59 11.51
C LEU A 143 -4.80 7.48 12.41
N SER A 144 -3.55 7.08 12.62
CA SER A 144 -2.57 7.88 13.35
C SER A 144 -2.28 9.23 12.68
N ALA A 145 -2.19 9.26 11.33
CA ALA A 145 -2.04 10.51 10.59
C ALA A 145 -3.27 11.43 10.76
N LEU A 146 -4.49 10.88 10.76
CA LEU A 146 -5.71 11.65 11.01
C LEU A 146 -5.74 12.22 12.43
N ASP A 147 -5.31 11.46 13.43
CA ASP A 147 -5.21 11.94 14.82
C ASP A 147 -4.16 13.05 14.94
N THR A 148 -3.00 12.88 14.29
CA THR A 148 -1.93 13.89 14.24
C THR A 148 -2.41 15.20 13.60
N ILE A 149 -3.15 15.13 12.50
CA ILE A 149 -3.71 16.30 11.82
C ILE A 149 -4.79 16.94 12.71
N ALA A 150 -5.61 16.13 13.38
CA ALA A 150 -6.63 16.60 14.30
C ALA A 150 -6.05 17.30 15.53
N ASP A 151 -4.82 16.98 15.95
CA ASP A 151 -4.20 17.53 17.16
C ASP A 151 -3.21 18.67 16.92
N SER A 152 -2.67 18.78 15.71
CA SER A 152 -1.70 19.82 15.38
C SER A 152 -2.33 21.15 14.94
N GLN A 153 -1.67 22.27 15.29
CA GLN A 153 -2.10 23.59 14.84
C GLN A 153 -2.10 23.69 13.31
N LEU A 154 -1.01 23.25 12.65
CA LEU A 154 -0.90 23.22 11.20
C LEU A 154 -2.01 22.36 10.56
N GLY A 155 -2.32 21.22 11.18
CA GLY A 155 -3.39 20.34 10.75
C GLY A 155 -4.75 21.04 10.77
N ARG A 156 -5.10 21.69 11.89
CA ARG A 156 -6.38 22.39 12.07
C ARG A 156 -6.53 23.65 11.23
N THR A 157 -5.47 24.43 11.05
CA THR A 157 -5.55 25.75 10.38
C THR A 157 -5.27 25.71 8.89
N THR A 158 -4.62 24.65 8.40
CA THR A 158 -4.17 24.57 7.01
C THR A 158 -4.62 23.27 6.35
N ILE A 159 -4.23 22.10 6.88
CA ILE A 159 -4.45 20.82 6.19
C ILE A 159 -5.94 20.48 6.10
N LEU A 160 -6.68 20.50 7.20
CA LEU A 160 -8.12 20.18 7.20
C LEU A 160 -8.92 21.19 6.36
N PRO A 161 -8.71 22.51 6.47
CA PRO A 161 -9.35 23.46 5.57
C PRO A 161 -9.07 23.21 4.08
N LEU A 162 -7.84 22.81 3.71
CA LEU A 162 -7.52 22.46 2.32
C LEU A 162 -8.31 21.23 1.85
N LEU A 163 -8.33 20.17 2.66
CA LEU A 163 -9.04 18.93 2.33
C LEU A 163 -10.55 19.10 2.29
N GLN A 164 -11.10 19.98 3.14
CA GLN A 164 -12.52 20.34 3.16
C GLN A 164 -12.90 21.35 2.06
N GLY A 165 -11.93 21.87 1.29
CA GLY A 165 -12.14 22.92 0.29
C GLY A 165 -12.43 24.32 0.86
N ALA A 166 -12.34 24.49 2.18
CA ALA A 166 -12.53 25.77 2.87
C ALA A 166 -11.33 26.72 2.71
N LEU A 167 -10.14 26.18 2.48
CA LEU A 167 -8.95 26.93 2.11
C LEU A 167 -8.57 26.60 0.66
N THR A 168 -8.47 27.63 -0.18
CA THR A 168 -8.01 27.47 -1.57
C THR A 168 -6.56 27.96 -1.67
N PRO A 169 -5.60 27.14 -2.14
CA PRO A 169 -4.24 27.59 -2.39
C PRO A 169 -4.22 28.79 -3.33
N ARG A 170 -3.48 29.84 -2.96
CA ARG A 170 -3.26 31.02 -3.81
C ARG A 170 -1.79 31.14 -4.15
N VAL A 171 -1.51 31.38 -5.43
CA VAL A 171 -0.15 31.71 -5.89
C VAL A 171 0.06 33.21 -5.72
N ASP A 172 1.11 33.59 -4.99
CA ASP A 172 1.59 34.97 -4.98
C ASP A 172 2.46 35.19 -6.23
N PHE A 173 1.83 35.68 -7.29
CA PHE A 173 2.50 35.99 -8.56
C PHE A 173 3.61 37.02 -8.39
N ALA A 174 3.47 37.99 -7.48
CA ALA A 174 4.49 39.00 -7.26
C ALA A 174 5.74 38.39 -6.58
N ARG A 175 5.56 37.42 -5.68
CA ARG A 175 6.67 36.64 -5.12
C ARG A 175 7.31 35.71 -6.16
N TYR A 176 6.49 35.05 -6.98
CA TYR A 176 6.97 34.20 -8.06
C TYR A 176 7.84 34.97 -9.07
N GLU A 177 7.35 36.12 -9.55
CA GLU A 177 8.09 36.97 -10.50
C GLU A 177 9.39 37.51 -9.89
N ARG A 178 9.37 37.91 -8.60
CA ARG A 178 10.60 38.32 -7.90
C ARG A 178 11.62 37.20 -7.79
N ALA A 179 11.19 35.96 -7.53
CA ALA A 179 12.09 34.80 -7.51
C ALA A 179 12.64 34.49 -8.90
N ARG A 180 11.79 34.60 -9.93
CA ARG A 180 12.17 34.39 -11.33
C ARG A 180 13.19 35.41 -11.82
N GLU A 181 13.00 36.69 -11.49
CA GLU A 181 13.96 37.75 -11.85
C GLU A 181 15.28 37.58 -11.10
N ARG A 182 15.26 37.18 -9.82
CA ARG A 182 16.49 36.87 -9.07
C ARG A 182 17.30 35.74 -9.71
N LEU A 183 16.64 34.67 -10.17
CA LEU A 183 17.31 33.56 -10.88
C LEU A 183 17.85 33.98 -12.25
N ARG A 184 17.18 34.92 -12.92
CA ARG A 184 17.60 35.47 -14.21
C ARG A 184 18.83 36.39 -14.08
N VAL A 185 18.86 37.20 -13.03
CA VAL A 185 19.98 38.10 -12.70
C VAL A 185 21.17 37.35 -12.11
N SER A 186 20.95 36.25 -11.37
CA SER A 186 22.02 35.54 -10.66
C SER A 186 22.93 34.70 -11.55
N ARG A 187 22.59 34.45 -12.82
CA ARG A 187 23.39 33.77 -13.88
C ARG A 187 24.40 32.74 -13.35
N THR A 188 23.98 31.93 -12.39
CA THR A 188 24.82 30.89 -11.80
C THR A 188 24.60 29.68 -12.68
N ARG A 189 25.61 29.36 -13.50
CA ARG A 189 25.63 28.12 -14.29
C ARG A 189 25.58 26.96 -13.30
N LEU A 190 24.41 26.35 -13.15
CA LEU A 190 24.24 25.18 -12.27
C LEU A 190 24.74 23.87 -12.91
N ASN A 191 25.40 23.93 -14.07
CA ASN A 191 25.95 22.77 -14.79
C ASN A 191 27.43 22.95 -15.19
N GLU A 192 28.30 23.39 -14.26
CA GLU A 192 29.75 23.23 -14.43
C GLU A 192 30.36 22.70 -13.12
N SER A 193 30.41 21.37 -13.01
CA SER A 193 31.39 20.57 -12.25
C SER A 193 31.39 19.16 -12.83
#